data_AF-A0A022MBE1-F1
#
_entry.id   AF-A0A022MBE1-F1
#
_cell.length_a   1.000
_cell.length_b   1.000
_cell.length_c   1.000
_cell.angle_alpha   90.00
_cell.angle_beta   90.00
_cell.angle_gamma   90.00
#
_symmetry.space_group_name_H-M   'P 1'
#
loop_
_entity.id
_entity.type
_entity.pdbx_description
1 polymer ?
#
loop_
_entity_poly.entity_id
_entity_poly.type
_entity_poly.pdbx_seq_one_letter_code
_entity_poly.pdbx_strand_id
1 'polypeptide(L)'
;MDTQHCAVDGWLDAIPAPGRHSDTATFDLIVRPADIGTLADDAPDTVVSCTSGDPRITHALLTGVQPGDLLRVTGTLVPPQTPGEDAHLTVDALEVLDTALIPILSDMVLDRYAHYVVVFDGERDQVPVFTVSGRWVGLADNPDAIATLIDTDQRVNGGDA
;
A
#
# COMPACT_ATOMS: atom_id res chain seq x y z
N MET A 1 -10.09 10.70 -31.00
CA MET A 1 -9.86 9.99 -29.73
C MET A 1 -8.36 9.91 -29.57
N ASP A 2 -7.79 10.79 -28.76
CA ASP A 2 -6.36 10.73 -28.46
C ASP A 2 -6.20 9.78 -27.27
N THR A 3 -5.92 8.52 -27.58
CA THR A 3 -5.40 7.58 -26.60
C THR A 3 -3.94 7.95 -26.37
N GLN A 4 -3.61 8.36 -25.15
CA GLN A 4 -2.26 8.76 -24.80
C GLN A 4 -1.55 7.60 -24.12
N HIS A 5 -0.40 7.19 -24.67
CA HIS A 5 0.49 6.31 -23.95
C HIS A 5 1.27 7.14 -22.93
N CYS A 6 1.13 6.82 -21.64
CA CYS A 6 1.76 7.57 -20.56
C CYS A 6 2.22 6.64 -19.44
N ALA A 7 3.15 7.15 -18.64
CA ALA A 7 3.53 6.58 -17.35
C ALA A 7 2.89 7.43 -16.25
N VAL A 8 2.31 6.77 -15.25
CA VAL A 8 1.66 7.39 -14.10
C VAL A 8 2.20 6.75 -12.84
N ASP A 9 2.61 7.59 -11.89
CA ASP A 9 3.01 7.17 -10.55
C ASP A 9 1.85 7.43 -9.59
N GLY A 10 1.52 6.46 -8.76
CA GLY A 10 0.42 6.59 -7.80
C GLY A 10 0.44 5.51 -6.73
N TRP A 11 -0.24 5.78 -5.62
CA TRP A 11 -0.42 4.81 -4.56
C TRP A 11 -1.60 3.90 -4.86
N LEU A 12 -1.43 2.61 -4.61
CA LEU A 12 -2.51 1.64 -4.74
C LEU A 12 -3.59 1.89 -3.67
N ASP A 13 -4.82 2.16 -4.09
CA ASP A 13 -5.94 2.52 -3.20
C ASP A 13 -6.42 1.33 -2.35
N ALA A 14 -6.67 0.21 -3.02
CA ALA A 14 -7.28 -0.98 -2.44
C ALA A 14 -6.73 -2.27 -3.07
N ILE A 15 -7.08 -3.42 -2.46
CA ILE A 15 -6.58 -4.73 -2.92
C ILE A 15 -7.03 -4.93 -4.37
N PRO A 16 -6.10 -5.21 -5.31
CA PRO A 16 -6.48 -5.48 -6.69
C PRO A 16 -7.44 -6.65 -6.77
N ALA A 17 -8.48 -6.49 -7.58
CA ALA A 17 -9.50 -7.51 -7.78
C ALA A 17 -9.29 -8.19 -9.14
N PRO A 18 -9.66 -9.47 -9.27
CA PRO A 18 -9.85 -10.08 -10.58
C PRO A 18 -10.87 -9.27 -11.39
N GLY A 19 -10.55 -9.03 -12.66
CA GLY A 19 -11.41 -8.31 -13.58
C GLY A 19 -12.59 -9.18 -14.06
N ARG A 20 -13.39 -8.62 -14.97
CA ARG A 20 -14.56 -9.32 -15.53
C ARG A 20 -14.19 -10.57 -16.33
N HIS A 21 -12.98 -10.60 -16.88
CA HIS A 21 -12.41 -11.76 -17.52
C HIS A 21 -11.41 -12.39 -16.54
N SER A 22 -11.35 -13.72 -16.50
CA SER A 22 -10.52 -14.45 -15.51
C SER A 22 -9.01 -14.20 -15.65
N ASP A 23 -8.58 -13.60 -16.75
CA ASP A 23 -7.20 -13.25 -17.09
C ASP A 23 -6.86 -11.78 -16.82
N THR A 24 -7.84 -10.96 -16.42
CA THR A 24 -7.62 -9.55 -16.13
C THR A 24 -7.60 -9.26 -14.64
N ALA A 25 -6.92 -8.17 -14.26
CA ALA A 25 -6.97 -7.58 -12.93
C ALA A 25 -7.36 -6.10 -13.03
N THR A 26 -8.12 -5.63 -12.05
CA THR A 26 -8.57 -4.24 -11.91
C THR A 26 -8.09 -3.68 -10.58
N PHE A 27 -7.63 -2.43 -10.59
CA PHE A 27 -7.15 -1.73 -9.40
C PHE A 27 -7.24 -0.22 -9.62
N ASP A 28 -7.26 0.54 -8.55
CA ASP A 28 -7.34 2.00 -8.58
C ASP A 28 -6.05 2.62 -8.03
N LEU A 29 -5.56 3.67 -8.69
CA LEU A 29 -4.41 4.44 -8.24
C LEU A 29 -4.84 5.81 -7.76
N ILE A 30 -4.37 6.19 -6.58
CA ILE A 30 -4.39 7.57 -6.08
C ILE A 30 -3.16 8.27 -6.66
N VAL A 31 -3.40 9.16 -7.62
CA VAL A 31 -2.36 9.92 -8.30
C VAL A 31 -2.32 11.31 -7.70
N ARG A 32 -1.15 11.67 -7.14
CA ARG A 32 -0.87 13.06 -6.81
C ARG A 32 -0.32 13.79 -8.01
N PRO A 33 -0.79 15.02 -8.28
CA PRO A 33 -0.23 15.81 -9.35
C PRO A 33 1.25 16.12 -9.04
N ALA A 34 2.11 15.93 -10.04
CA ALA A 34 3.57 15.89 -9.89
C ALA A 34 4.22 17.20 -9.41
N ASP A 35 3.53 18.34 -9.49
CA ASP A 35 4.04 19.64 -9.05
C ASP A 35 3.37 20.12 -7.75
N ILE A 36 3.70 19.48 -6.63
CA ILE A 36 3.32 19.92 -5.27
C ILE A 36 3.77 21.37 -4.99
N GLY A 37 4.78 21.88 -5.72
CA GLY A 37 5.31 23.23 -5.54
C GLY A 37 4.59 24.35 -6.30
N THR A 38 3.77 24.04 -7.32
CA THR A 38 3.07 25.05 -8.13
C THR A 38 1.55 24.95 -8.07
N LEU A 39 1.02 23.84 -7.56
CA LEU A 39 -0.38 23.67 -7.24
C LEU A 39 -0.66 24.20 -5.84
N ALA A 40 -1.87 24.74 -5.65
CA ALA A 40 -2.35 25.02 -4.30
C ALA A 40 -2.32 23.71 -3.49
N ASP A 41 -1.96 23.80 -2.21
CA ASP A 41 -1.86 22.69 -1.24
C ASP A 41 -3.15 21.84 -1.12
N ASP A 42 -4.23 22.29 -1.76
CA ASP A 42 -5.58 21.72 -1.76
C ASP A 42 -5.97 21.11 -3.13
N ALA A 43 -5.00 20.85 -4.03
CA ALA A 43 -5.25 20.17 -5.28
C ALA A 43 -5.70 18.71 -4.99
N PRO A 44 -6.89 18.29 -5.46
CA PRO A 44 -7.43 17.00 -5.11
C PRO A 44 -6.59 15.87 -5.70
N ASP A 45 -6.31 14.86 -4.88
CA ASP A 45 -5.79 13.58 -5.36
C ASP A 45 -6.77 13.02 -6.41
N THR A 46 -6.23 12.51 -7.52
CA THR A 46 -7.04 11.97 -8.62
C THR A 46 -7.02 10.45 -8.58
N VAL A 47 -8.19 9.83 -8.59
CA VAL A 47 -8.30 8.37 -8.73
C VAL A 47 -8.29 7.99 -10.20
N VAL A 48 -7.42 7.06 -10.57
CA VAL A 48 -7.33 6.51 -11.93
C VAL A 48 -7.62 5.02 -11.89
N SER A 49 -8.71 4.61 -12.54
CA SER A 49 -9.05 3.20 -12.63
C SER A 49 -8.21 2.48 -13.67
N CYS A 50 -7.57 1.41 -13.26
CA CYS A 50 -6.62 0.67 -14.07
C CYS A 50 -7.13 -0.74 -14.37
N THR A 51 -6.75 -1.27 -15.52
CA THR A 51 -6.97 -2.68 -15.87
C THR A 51 -5.76 -3.22 -16.61
N SER A 52 -5.35 -4.45 -16.29
CA SER A 52 -4.36 -5.18 -17.06
C SER A 52 -4.90 -6.56 -17.42
N GLY A 53 -4.54 -7.03 -18.62
CA GLY A 53 -4.72 -8.42 -19.05
C GLY A 53 -3.40 -9.14 -19.31
N ASP A 54 -2.25 -8.52 -18.99
CA ASP A 54 -0.97 -9.21 -19.06
C ASP A 54 -0.88 -10.22 -17.90
N PRO A 55 -0.69 -11.52 -18.16
CA PRO A 55 -0.69 -12.54 -17.11
C PRO A 55 0.36 -12.31 -16.02
N ARG A 56 1.51 -11.69 -16.34
CA ARG A 56 2.57 -11.38 -15.36
C ARG A 56 2.15 -10.23 -14.47
N ILE A 57 1.55 -9.19 -15.04
CA ILE A 57 1.04 -8.04 -14.29
C ILE A 57 -0.15 -8.48 -13.42
N THR A 58 -1.10 -9.22 -13.99
CA THR A 58 -2.23 -9.82 -13.25
C THR A 58 -1.74 -10.65 -12.07
N HIS A 59 -0.74 -11.52 -12.26
CA HIS A 59 -0.17 -12.29 -11.16
C HIS A 59 0.45 -11.40 -10.07
N ALA A 60 1.25 -10.40 -10.45
CA ALA A 60 1.87 -9.49 -9.51
C ALA A 60 0.83 -8.67 -8.72
N LEU A 61 -0.22 -8.19 -9.40
CA LEU A 61 -1.33 -7.45 -8.79
C LEU A 61 -2.12 -8.30 -7.77
N LEU A 62 -2.37 -9.56 -8.09
CA LEU A 62 -3.22 -10.42 -7.25
C LEU A 62 -2.46 -11.10 -6.10
N THR A 63 -1.13 -11.10 -6.11
CA THR A 63 -0.33 -11.88 -5.14
C THR A 63 0.81 -11.12 -4.49
N GLY A 64 1.30 -10.03 -5.11
CA GLY A 64 2.55 -9.38 -4.69
C GLY A 64 2.37 -7.96 -4.15
N VAL A 65 1.42 -7.19 -4.69
CA VAL A 65 1.23 -5.78 -4.29
C VAL A 65 0.25 -5.63 -3.13
N GLN A 66 0.44 -4.59 -2.35
CA GLN A 66 -0.36 -4.23 -1.18
C GLN A 66 -0.90 -2.81 -1.33
N PRO A 67 -2.12 -2.53 -0.85
CA PRO A 67 -2.60 -1.15 -0.80
C PRO A 67 -1.66 -0.25 -0.01
N GLY A 68 -1.41 0.93 -0.55
CA GLY A 68 -0.36 1.85 -0.10
C GLY A 68 1.00 1.66 -0.78
N ASP A 69 1.21 0.61 -1.57
CA ASP A 69 2.39 0.51 -2.43
C ASP A 69 2.40 1.68 -3.43
N LEU A 70 3.56 2.30 -3.62
CA LEU A 70 3.77 3.29 -4.67
C LEU A 70 4.13 2.54 -5.96
N LEU A 71 3.27 2.66 -6.96
CA LEU A 71 3.41 1.98 -8.24
C LEU A 71 3.68 2.98 -9.34
N ARG A 72 4.55 2.60 -10.28
CA ARG A 72 4.62 3.21 -11.62
C ARG A 72 3.94 2.27 -12.61
N VAL A 73 2.90 2.77 -13.25
CA VAL A 73 2.18 2.05 -14.30
C VAL A 73 2.38 2.75 -15.62
N THR A 74 2.61 1.98 -16.67
CA THR A 74 2.66 2.49 -18.05
C THR A 74 1.57 1.81 -18.86
N GLY A 75 0.92 2.59 -19.72
CA GLY A 75 -0.21 2.09 -20.46
C GLY A 75 -0.89 3.12 -21.33
N THR A 76 -2.07 2.76 -21.81
CA THR A 76 -2.90 3.60 -22.67
C THR A 76 -4.02 4.24 -21.85
N LEU A 77 -3.93 5.55 -21.63
CA LEU A 77 -4.93 6.32 -20.90
C LEU A 77 -6.08 6.73 -21.83
N VAL A 78 -7.29 6.41 -21.39
CA VAL A 78 -8.54 6.90 -21.96
C VAL A 78 -9.10 7.93 -20.98
N PRO A 79 -9.10 9.22 -21.33
CA PRO A 79 -9.67 10.24 -20.45
C PRO A 79 -11.19 10.05 -20.33
N PRO A 80 -11.80 10.51 -19.23
CA PRO A 80 -13.24 10.41 -19.05
C PRO A 80 -13.96 11.18 -20.16
N GLN A 81 -14.97 10.54 -20.77
CA GLN A 81 -15.68 11.11 -21.91
C GLN A 81 -16.87 11.95 -21.46
N THR A 82 -17.41 11.68 -20.27
CA THR A 82 -18.50 12.46 -19.67
C THR A 82 -18.13 12.96 -18.26
N PRO A 83 -18.66 14.12 -17.83
CA PRO A 83 -18.45 14.60 -16.47
C PRO A 83 -18.97 13.60 -15.43
N GLY A 84 -18.10 13.18 -14.52
CA GLY A 84 -18.42 12.19 -13.47
C GLY A 84 -18.04 10.74 -13.81
N GLU A 85 -17.50 10.48 -15.00
CA GLU A 85 -16.76 9.24 -15.28
C GLU A 85 -15.31 9.37 -14.81
N ASP A 86 -14.74 8.25 -14.40
CA ASP A 86 -13.32 8.15 -14.04
C ASP A 86 -12.46 7.96 -15.30
N ALA A 87 -11.21 8.42 -15.23
CA ALA A 87 -10.21 8.10 -16.24
C ALA A 87 -9.89 6.60 -16.18
N HIS A 88 -9.70 5.97 -17.33
CA HIS A 88 -9.36 4.55 -17.41
C HIS A 88 -8.00 4.32 -18.06
N LEU A 89 -7.14 3.56 -17.41
CA LEU A 89 -5.81 3.22 -17.91
C LEU A 89 -5.70 1.70 -18.17
N THR A 90 -5.43 1.32 -19.42
CA THR A 90 -5.05 -0.05 -19.75
C THR A 90 -3.55 -0.22 -19.60
N VAL A 91 -3.13 -1.01 -18.61
CA VAL A 91 -1.74 -1.13 -18.16
C VAL A 91 -1.02 -2.27 -18.88
N ASP A 92 0.12 -1.95 -19.48
CA ASP A 92 1.01 -2.88 -20.19
C ASP A 92 2.40 -3.01 -19.55
N ALA A 93 2.77 -2.13 -18.61
CA ALA A 93 3.93 -2.31 -17.74
C ALA A 93 3.66 -1.81 -16.32
N LEU A 94 4.23 -2.50 -15.32
CA LEU A 94 4.07 -2.19 -13.90
C LEU A 94 5.40 -2.34 -13.16
N GLU A 95 5.72 -1.36 -12.32
CA GLU A 95 6.88 -1.33 -11.44
C GLU A 95 6.45 -0.90 -10.03
N VAL A 96 6.95 -1.59 -9.00
CA VAL A 96 6.76 -1.20 -7.60
C VAL A 96 7.93 -0.30 -7.21
N LEU A 97 7.65 0.97 -6.92
CA LEU A 97 8.65 1.98 -6.57
C LEU A 97 8.93 2.01 -5.06
N ASP A 98 7.89 1.82 -4.24
CA ASP A 98 7.97 1.75 -2.79
C ASP A 98 6.88 0.83 -2.24
N THR A 99 7.14 0.19 -1.10
CA THR A 99 6.21 -0.76 -0.48
C THR A 99 5.50 -0.14 0.72
N ALA A 100 4.23 -0.45 0.89
CA ALA A 100 3.43 -0.02 2.03
C ALA A 100 4.12 -0.41 3.36
N LEU A 101 4.19 0.54 4.29
CA LEU A 101 4.84 0.34 5.59
C LEU A 101 4.12 -0.72 6.43
N ILE A 102 2.81 -0.91 6.21
CA ILE A 102 1.97 -1.91 6.85
C ILE A 102 1.18 -2.64 5.74
N PRO A 103 1.52 -3.90 5.40
CA PRO A 103 0.71 -4.73 4.49
C PRO A 103 -0.73 -4.86 4.97
N ILE A 104 -1.68 -5.12 4.06
CA ILE A 104 -3.06 -5.34 4.47
C ILE A 104 -3.17 -6.59 5.34
N LEU A 105 -3.96 -6.43 6.40
CA LEU A 105 -4.11 -7.28 7.57
C LEU A 105 -4.72 -8.68 7.32
N SER A 106 -4.71 -9.23 6.10
CA SER A 106 -5.42 -10.50 5.82
C SER A 106 -4.87 -11.68 6.62
N ASP A 107 -3.56 -11.68 6.90
CA ASP A 107 -2.89 -12.68 7.76
C ASP A 107 -2.21 -12.07 8.99
N MET A 108 -2.49 -10.79 9.28
CA MET A 108 -1.90 -10.13 10.43
C MET A 108 -2.73 -10.30 11.70
N VAL A 109 -2.10 -10.81 12.75
CA VAL A 109 -2.72 -10.96 14.06
C VAL A 109 -2.20 -9.89 15.00
N LEU A 110 -3.13 -9.09 15.54
CA LEU A 110 -2.81 -8.09 16.55
C LEU A 110 -2.98 -8.71 17.93
N ASP A 111 -1.90 -8.75 18.71
CA ASP A 111 -1.91 -9.26 20.08
C ASP A 111 -1.46 -8.19 21.08
N ARG A 112 -1.89 -8.33 22.33
CA ARG A 112 -1.70 -7.32 23.37
C ARG A 112 -0.93 -7.87 24.56
N TYR A 113 0.22 -7.25 24.82
CA TYR A 113 1.08 -7.50 25.98
C TYR A 113 0.96 -6.31 26.95
N ALA A 114 -0.08 -6.34 27.80
CA ALA A 114 -0.39 -5.25 28.73
C ALA A 114 -0.53 -3.86 28.05
N HIS A 115 0.46 -2.98 28.18
CA HIS A 115 0.51 -1.65 27.55
C HIS A 115 1.15 -1.65 26.16
N TYR A 116 1.47 -2.82 25.63
CA TYR A 116 2.08 -3.01 24.33
C TYR A 116 1.15 -3.76 23.38
N VAL A 117 1.29 -3.46 22.10
CA VAL A 117 0.57 -4.05 20.98
C VAL A 117 1.62 -4.58 20.00
N VAL A 118 1.45 -5.80 19.51
CA VAL A 118 2.30 -6.40 18.49
C VAL A 118 1.48 -6.77 17.27
N VAL A 119 2.10 -6.73 16.09
CA VAL A 119 1.48 -7.14 14.83
C VAL A 119 2.27 -8.33 14.29
N PHE A 120 1.70 -9.52 14.37
CA PHE A 120 2.25 -10.70 13.72
C PHE A 120 1.88 -10.67 12.24
N ASP A 121 2.83 -10.99 11.37
CA ASP A 121 2.64 -11.15 9.93
C ASP A 121 3.13 -12.55 9.57
N GLY A 122 2.26 -13.38 8.97
CA GLY A 122 2.58 -14.76 8.62
C GLY A 122 3.75 -14.90 7.64
N GLU A 123 4.07 -13.84 6.89
CA GLU A 123 5.13 -13.81 5.89
C GLU A 123 6.43 -13.16 6.42
N ARG A 124 6.45 -12.66 7.67
CA ARG A 124 7.60 -11.97 8.26
C ARG A 124 7.88 -12.45 9.68
N ASP A 125 9.10 -12.94 9.89
CA ASP A 125 9.55 -13.35 11.23
C ASP A 125 9.67 -12.16 12.19
N GLN A 126 9.98 -10.96 11.68
CA GLN A 126 10.18 -9.77 12.49
C GLN A 126 8.84 -9.18 12.95
N VAL A 127 8.73 -8.93 14.26
CA VAL A 127 7.48 -8.50 14.89
C VAL A 127 7.58 -7.04 15.36
N PRO A 128 6.87 -6.09 14.73
CA PRO A 128 6.85 -4.71 15.20
C PRO A 128 6.06 -4.59 16.50
N VAL A 129 6.62 -3.83 17.46
CA VAL A 129 6.04 -3.61 18.79
C VAL A 129 5.72 -2.13 18.97
N PHE A 130 4.50 -1.84 19.44
CA PHE A 130 3.99 -0.51 19.72
C PHE A 130 3.48 -0.44 21.16
N THR A 131 3.36 0.77 21.72
CA THR A 131 2.50 0.97 22.89
C THR A 131 1.03 1.04 22.48
N VAL A 132 0.11 0.88 23.43
CA VAL A 132 -1.34 1.08 23.20
C VAL A 132 -1.71 2.49 22.73
N SER A 133 -0.84 3.48 22.95
CA SER A 133 -0.99 4.84 22.44
C SER A 133 -0.44 5.04 21.03
N GLY A 134 0.09 3.99 20.40
CA GLY A 134 0.65 4.02 19.04
C GLY A 134 2.12 4.45 18.96
N ARG A 135 2.84 4.59 20.10
CA ARG A 135 4.29 4.86 20.05
C ARG A 135 5.01 3.60 19.58
N TRP A 136 5.81 3.71 18.51
CA TRP A 136 6.67 2.62 18.06
C TRP A 136 7.79 2.37 19.07
N VAL A 137 7.93 1.12 19.51
CA VAL A 137 8.94 0.67 20.48
C VAL A 137 10.16 0.08 19.78
N GLY A 138 9.93 -0.63 18.67
CA GLY A 138 10.98 -1.22 17.87
C GLY A 138 10.49 -2.45 17.10
N LEU A 139 11.44 -3.21 16.58
CA LEU A 139 11.21 -4.42 15.81
C LEU A 139 11.90 -5.58 16.53
N ALA A 140 11.13 -6.59 16.93
CA ALA A 140 11.68 -7.82 17.50
C ALA A 140 12.10 -8.76 16.35
N ASP A 141 13.25 -9.41 16.48
CA ASP A 141 13.78 -10.30 15.43
C ASP A 141 12.88 -11.52 15.17
N ASN A 142 12.12 -11.94 16.19
CA ASN A 142 11.14 -13.05 16.15
C ASN A 142 10.15 -12.91 17.34
N PRO A 143 9.07 -13.74 17.38
CA PRO A 143 8.10 -13.71 18.47
C PRO A 143 8.69 -13.90 19.88
N ASP A 144 9.75 -14.71 20.02
CA ASP A 144 10.38 -14.96 21.32
C ASP A 144 11.17 -13.74 21.84
N ALA A 145 11.61 -12.86 20.95
CA ALA A 145 12.36 -11.65 21.29
C ALA A 145 11.48 -10.48 21.79
N ILE A 146 10.15 -10.56 21.63
CA ILE A 146 9.19 -9.51 22.01
C ILE A 146 9.35 -9.11 23.48
N ALA A 147 9.43 -10.08 24.39
CA ALA A 147 9.54 -9.82 25.83
C ALA A 147 10.82 -9.04 26.18
N THR A 148 11.94 -9.37 25.52
CA THR A 148 13.22 -8.69 25.73
C THR A 148 13.17 -7.23 25.26
N LEU A 149 12.51 -6.97 24.14
CA LEU A 149 12.33 -5.62 23.62
C LEU A 149 11.43 -4.77 24.54
N ILE A 150 10.33 -5.35 25.04
CA ILE A 150 9.45 -4.70 26.01
C ILE A 150 10.18 -4.38 27.31
N ASP A 151 10.93 -5.34 27.86
CA ASP A 151 11.72 -5.14 29.08
C ASP A 151 12.74 -4.00 28.91
N THR A 152 13.35 -3.90 27.74
CA THR A 152 14.31 -2.85 27.42
C THR A 152 13.63 -1.49 27.36
N ASP A 153 12.48 -1.38 26.68
CA ASP A 153 11.69 -0.14 26.64
C ASP A 153 11.22 0.28 28.04
N GLN A 154 10.78 -0.66 28.87
CA GLN A 154 10.36 -0.36 30.25
C GLN A 154 11.52 0.13 31.12
N ARG A 155 12.74 -0.42 30.96
CA ARG A 155 13.91 0.07 31.70
C ARG A 155 14.33 1.47 31.25
N VAL A 156 14.19 1.79 29.98
CA VAL A 156 14.63 3.08 29.40
C VAL A 156 13.57 4.17 29.59
N ASN A 157 12.30 3.84 29.39
CA ASN A 157 11.19 4.79 29.29
C ASN A 157 10.10 4.60 30.36
N GLY A 158 10.10 3.48 31.09
CA GLY A 158 9.12 3.16 32.15
C GLY A 158 9.52 3.63 33.54
N GLY A 159 10.67 4.28 33.69
CA GLY A 159 11.11 4.90 34.94
C GLY A 159 10.50 6.27 35.17
N ASP A 160 9.21 6.34 35.47
CA ASP A 160 8.62 7.28 36.45
C ASP A 160 7.13 6.94 36.69
N ALA A 161 6.84 6.48 37.90
CA ALA A 161 5.52 6.48 38.52
C ALA A 161 5.67 6.96 39.97
#